data_AF-A0A1R1WXL2-F1
#
_entry.id   AF-A0A1R1WXL2-F1
#
_cell.length_a   1.000
_cell.length_b   1.000
_cell.length_c   1.000
_cell.angle_alpha   90.00
_cell.angle_beta   90.00
_cell.angle_gamma   90.00
#
_symmetry.space_group_name_H-M   'P 1'
#
loop_
_entity.id
_entity.type
_entity.pdbx_description
1 polymer ?
#
loop_
_entity_poly.entity_id
_entity_poly.type
_entity_poly.pdbx_seq_one_letter_code
_entity_poly.pdbx_strand_id
1 'polypeptide(L)'
;MFYNNGKKVIPLNIYDYLTPLALTVWIMDNGGWANYGIKIATNCFELKEVELLNETIKSKYNLETTVRSTVQDCHFAVPSLGVKIDALPGRLNAVSAEPMVINHQIAGTS
;
A
#
# COMPACT_ATOMS: atom_id res chain seq x y z
N MET A 1 -14.27 -9.09 -14.08
CA MET A 1 -14.80 -7.76 -14.49
C MET A 1 -14.67 -6.81 -13.30
N PHE A 2 -14.07 -5.64 -13.45
CA PHE A 2 -13.82 -4.67 -12.35
C PHE A 2 -14.95 -3.64 -12.13
N TYR A 3 -16.01 -3.75 -12.93
CA TYR A 3 -17.20 -2.93 -12.82
C TYR A 3 -18.44 -3.82 -12.85
N ASN A 4 -19.38 -3.54 -11.96
CA ASN A 4 -20.70 -4.16 -11.94
C ASN A 4 -21.76 -3.04 -11.88
N ASN A 5 -22.62 -2.96 -12.89
CA ASN A 5 -23.65 -1.91 -13.01
C ASN A 5 -23.11 -0.48 -12.81
N GLY A 6 -21.96 -0.17 -13.42
CA GLY A 6 -21.31 1.15 -13.32
C GLY A 6 -20.60 1.44 -11.99
N LYS A 7 -20.70 0.55 -11.00
CA LYS A 7 -19.96 0.64 -9.73
C LYS A 7 -18.64 -0.12 -9.85
N LYS A 8 -17.55 0.50 -9.37
CA LYS A 8 -16.24 -0.17 -9.25
C LYS A 8 -16.34 -1.31 -8.24
N VAL A 9 -15.79 -2.48 -8.59
CA VAL A 9 -15.81 -3.67 -7.73
C VAL A 9 -14.47 -4.40 -7.73
N ILE A 10 -14.18 -5.13 -6.65
CA ILE A 10 -13.10 -6.11 -6.61
C ILE A 10 -13.64 -7.45 -7.13
N PRO A 11 -13.13 -7.97 -8.26
CA PRO A 11 -13.59 -9.24 -8.79
C PRO A 11 -13.15 -10.41 -7.91
N LEU A 12 -13.95 -11.48 -7.86
CA LEU A 12 -13.64 -12.69 -7.07
C LEU A 12 -12.33 -13.36 -7.47
N ASN A 13 -11.90 -13.20 -8.73
CA ASN A 13 -10.63 -13.71 -9.25
C ASN A 13 -9.50 -12.67 -9.22
N ILE A 14 -9.55 -11.70 -8.29
CA ILE A 14 -8.50 -10.68 -8.13
C ILE A 14 -7.10 -11.28 -7.92
N TYR A 15 -7.02 -12.50 -7.38
CA TYR A 15 -5.77 -13.24 -7.22
C TYR A 15 -4.96 -13.35 -8.52
N ASP A 16 -5.63 -13.54 -9.65
CA ASP A 16 -4.98 -13.73 -10.96
C ASP A 16 -4.44 -12.43 -11.53
N TYR A 17 -5.05 -11.29 -11.18
CA TYR A 17 -4.71 -9.98 -11.73
C TYR A 17 -3.78 -9.16 -10.84
N LEU A 18 -3.74 -9.45 -9.54
CA LEU A 18 -2.94 -8.71 -8.58
C LEU A 18 -1.47 -9.16 -8.66
N THR A 19 -0.78 -8.81 -9.74
CA THR A 19 0.67 -9.00 -9.90
C THR A 19 1.47 -8.04 -9.01
N PRO A 20 2.78 -8.26 -8.77
CA PRO A 20 3.60 -7.31 -8.02
C PRO A 20 3.55 -5.91 -8.61
N LEU A 21 3.61 -5.80 -9.95
CA LEU A 21 3.50 -4.52 -10.66
C LEU A 21 2.13 -3.86 -10.43
N ALA A 22 1.03 -4.62 -10.51
CA ALA A 22 -0.31 -4.09 -10.26
C ALA A 22 -0.45 -3.57 -8.82
N LEU A 23 0.08 -4.32 -7.84
CA LEU A 23 0.10 -3.89 -6.44
C LEU A 23 0.95 -2.63 -6.25
N THR A 24 2.13 -2.55 -6.86
CA THR A 24 2.99 -1.35 -6.80
C THR A 24 2.31 -0.14 -7.40
N VAL A 25 1.70 -0.25 -8.59
CA VAL A 25 0.95 0.84 -9.23
C VAL A 25 -0.19 1.31 -8.35
N TRP A 26 -0.91 0.38 -7.71
CA TRP A 26 -1.99 0.73 -6.80
C TRP A 26 -1.48 1.47 -5.55
N ILE A 27 -0.36 1.02 -4.97
CA ILE A 27 0.29 1.72 -3.85
C ILE A 27 0.77 3.12 -4.28
N MET A 28 1.27 3.30 -5.51
CA MET A 28 1.68 4.62 -5.98
C MET A 28 0.50 5.59 -6.14
N ASP A 29 -0.65 5.08 -6.57
CA ASP A 29 -1.84 5.92 -6.85
C ASP A 29 -2.68 6.21 -5.59
N ASN A 30 -2.84 5.22 -4.71
CA ASN A 30 -3.74 5.30 -3.55
C ASN A 30 -3.06 4.99 -2.22
N GLY A 31 -1.74 4.81 -2.22
CA GLY A 31 -0.96 4.58 -1.01
C GLY A 31 -0.58 5.87 -0.31
N GLY A 32 -0.48 5.80 1.01
CA GLY A 32 0.07 6.84 1.86
C GLY A 32 0.87 6.23 3.00
N TRP A 33 1.85 6.98 3.50
CA TRP A 33 2.62 6.55 4.66
C TRP A 33 1.73 6.55 5.91
N ALA A 34 1.84 5.50 6.74
CA ALA A 34 1.10 5.39 7.99
C ALA A 34 1.96 4.72 9.08
N ASN A 35 2.47 5.53 10.01
CA ASN A 35 3.33 5.11 11.12
C ASN A 35 4.47 4.17 10.66
N TYR A 36 4.28 2.86 10.84
CA TYR A 36 5.23 1.78 10.57
C TYR A 36 4.92 0.99 9.28
N GLY A 37 4.17 1.58 8.35
CA GLY A 37 3.73 0.88 7.16
C GLY A 37 3.07 1.77 6.12
N ILE A 38 2.40 1.12 5.17
CA ILE A 38 1.70 1.75 4.05
C ILE A 38 0.21 1.58 4.26
N LYS A 39 -0.56 2.66 4.10
CA LYS A 39 -2.03 2.64 4.04
C LYS A 39 -2.46 2.76 2.58
N ILE A 40 -3.27 1.82 2.09
CA ILE A 40 -3.93 1.95 0.79
C ILE A 40 -5.36 2.42 1.02
N ALA A 41 -5.75 3.52 0.37
CA ALA A 41 -7.13 4.01 0.38
C ALA A 41 -8.02 3.08 -0.45
N THR A 42 -9.01 2.45 0.20
CA THR A 42 -9.96 1.53 -0.42
C THR A 42 -11.41 1.99 -0.27
N ASN A 43 -11.58 3.31 -0.14
CA ASN A 43 -12.83 3.97 0.25
C ASN A 43 -13.98 3.79 -0.75
N CYS A 44 -13.65 3.39 -1.99
CA CYS A 44 -14.62 3.17 -3.06
C CYS A 44 -15.17 1.73 -3.11
N PHE A 45 -14.74 0.86 -2.20
CA PHE A 45 -15.12 -0.56 -2.14
C PHE A 45 -15.92 -0.89 -0.87
N GLU A 46 -16.76 -1.91 -0.97
CA GLU A 46 -17.46 -2.48 0.19
C GLU A 46 -16.50 -3.25 1.10
N LEU A 47 -16.85 -3.38 2.39
CA LEU A 47 -15.99 -4.07 3.36
C LEU A 47 -15.57 -5.47 2.90
N LYS A 48 -16.52 -6.29 2.42
CA LYS A 48 -16.24 -7.64 1.89
C LYS A 48 -15.24 -7.66 0.73
N GLU A 49 -15.22 -6.60 -0.07
CA GLU A 49 -14.32 -6.48 -1.21
C GLU A 49 -12.90 -6.16 -0.73
N VAL A 50 -12.79 -5.34 0.32
CA VAL A 50 -11.50 -5.05 0.97
C VAL A 50 -11.00 -6.24 1.77
N GLU A 51 -11.89 -7.02 2.39
CA GLU A 51 -11.55 -8.29 3.04
C GLU A 51 -11.02 -9.31 2.02
N LEU A 52 -11.68 -9.46 0.87
CA LEU A 52 -11.18 -10.30 -0.23
C LEU A 52 -9.78 -9.86 -0.69
N LEU A 53 -9.57 -8.55 -0.84
CA LEU A 53 -8.28 -7.99 -1.22
C LEU A 53 -7.21 -8.27 -0.15
N ASN A 54 -7.55 -8.11 1.13
CA ASN A 54 -6.66 -8.39 2.25
C ASN A 54 -6.21 -9.85 2.25
N GLU A 55 -7.13 -10.79 2.14
CA GLU A 55 -6.80 -12.23 2.08
C GLU A 55 -5.99 -12.59 0.83
N THR A 56 -6.28 -11.94 -0.30
CA THR A 56 -5.50 -12.12 -1.53
C THR A 56 -4.05 -11.67 -1.35
N ILE A 57 -3.82 -10.51 -0.75
CA ILE A 57 -2.45 -9.98 -0.55
C ILE A 57 -1.68 -10.84 0.46
N LYS A 58 -2.32 -11.22 1.58
CA LYS A 58 -1.73 -12.12 2.59
C LYS A 58 -1.32 -13.45 1.97
N SER A 59 -2.24 -14.13 1.30
CA SER A 59 -1.98 -15.45 0.71
C SER A 59 -1.00 -15.42 -0.45
N LYS A 60 -1.04 -14.39 -1.31
CA LYS A 60 -0.21 -14.32 -2.51
C LYS A 60 1.22 -13.85 -2.24
N TYR A 61 1.40 -12.95 -1.27
CA TYR A 61 2.68 -12.27 -1.03
C TYR A 61 3.24 -12.47 0.37
N ASN A 62 2.54 -13.21 1.24
CA ASN A 62 2.93 -13.40 2.64
C ASN A 62 3.15 -12.05 3.36
N LEU A 63 2.35 -11.05 3.02
CA LEU A 63 2.40 -9.72 3.63
C LEU A 63 1.37 -9.61 4.73
N GLU A 64 1.80 -9.16 5.91
CA GLU A 64 0.89 -8.89 7.01
C GLU A 64 0.09 -7.61 6.73
N THR A 65 -1.21 -7.80 6.49
CA THR A 65 -2.14 -6.71 6.24
C THR A 65 -3.33 -6.66 7.20
N THR A 66 -3.87 -5.46 7.41
CA THR A 66 -5.04 -5.25 8.29
C THR A 66 -6.03 -4.31 7.63
N VAL A 67 -7.30 -4.70 7.62
CA VAL A 67 -8.42 -3.82 7.25
C VAL A 67 -8.72 -2.90 8.43
N ARG A 68 -8.66 -1.58 8.21
CA ARG A 68 -9.00 -0.57 9.22
C ARG A 68 -10.10 0.32 8.71
N SER A 69 -11.14 0.51 9.51
CA SER A 69 -12.11 1.57 9.30
C SER A 69 -11.62 2.85 9.95
N THR A 70 -11.40 3.92 9.18
CA THR A 70 -11.23 5.26 9.75
C THR A 70 -12.56 5.99 9.74
N VAL A 71 -12.94 6.56 10.89
CA VAL A 71 -13.99 7.57 10.96
C VAL A 71 -13.31 8.89 10.59
N GLN A 72 -13.58 9.41 9.41
CA GLN A 72 -13.25 10.79 9.05
C GLN A 72 -14.58 11.54 8.97
N ASP A 73 -14.62 12.81 9.40
CA ASP A 73 -15.77 13.70 9.72
C ASP A 73 -16.92 13.83 8.68
N CYS A 74 -17.37 12.72 8.09
CA CYS A 74 -18.42 12.56 7.10
C CYS A 74 -18.95 11.10 7.18
N HIS A 75 -19.63 10.74 8.26
CA HIS A 75 -20.65 9.66 8.39
C HIS A 75 -20.40 8.23 7.81
N PHE A 76 -19.24 7.91 7.22
CA PHE A 76 -18.97 6.60 6.60
C PHE A 76 -17.62 6.04 7.06
N ALA A 77 -17.67 4.80 7.52
CA ALA A 77 -16.51 3.96 7.77
C ALA A 77 -15.70 3.80 6.47
N VAL A 78 -14.43 4.23 6.47
CA VAL A 78 -13.55 4.09 5.31
C VAL A 78 -12.59 2.94 5.54
N PRO A 79 -12.71 1.81 4.81
CA PRO A 79 -11.77 0.72 4.93
C PRO A 79 -10.42 1.12 4.30
N SER A 80 -9.34 0.75 4.96
CA SER A 80 -7.97 0.94 4.50
C SER A 80 -7.14 -0.30 4.78
N LEU A 81 -6.21 -0.61 3.88
CA LEU A 81 -5.31 -1.74 4.05
C LEU A 81 -3.96 -1.24 4.56
N GLY A 82 -3.60 -1.63 5.78
CA GLY A 82 -2.26 -1.38 6.31
C GLY A 82 -1.32 -2.52 5.94
N VAL A 83 -0.17 -2.24 5.30
CA VAL A 83 0.91 -3.20 5.06
C VAL A 83 2.05 -2.89 6.02
N LYS A 84 2.44 -3.84 6.88
CA LYS A 84 3.57 -3.62 7.79
C LYS A 84 4.91 -3.72 7.04
N ILE A 85 5.84 -2.83 7.35
CA ILE A 85 7.12 -2.73 6.63
C ILE A 85 8.11 -3.85 6.98
N ASP A 86 8.00 -4.42 8.17
CA ASP A 86 8.77 -5.59 8.62
C ASP A 86 8.35 -6.89 7.89
N ALA A 87 7.18 -6.90 7.27
CA ALA A 87 6.69 -8.01 6.46
C ALA A 87 7.18 -7.98 4.99
N LEU A 88 7.91 -6.94 4.55
CA LEU A 88 8.56 -6.92 3.23
C LEU A 88 9.95 -7.54 3.34
N PRO A 89 10.17 -8.80 2.92
CA PRO A 89 11.50 -9.38 2.96
C PRO A 89 12.44 -8.59 2.05
N GLY A 90 13.38 -7.87 2.67
CA GLY A 90 14.73 -7.73 2.14
C GLY A 90 15.19 -6.41 1.54
N ARG A 91 14.50 -5.24 1.61
CA ARG A 91 15.11 -4.05 0.94
C ARG A 91 14.78 -2.60 1.33
N LEU A 92 14.09 -2.30 2.43
CA LEU A 92 13.92 -0.88 2.87
C LEU A 92 14.84 -0.45 4.02
N ASN A 93 15.22 -1.35 4.92
CA ASN A 93 16.08 -1.00 6.06
C ASN A 93 17.54 -0.70 5.66
N ALA A 94 17.95 -1.05 4.43
CA ALA A 94 19.31 -0.83 3.96
C ALA A 94 19.52 0.53 3.25
N VAL A 95 18.45 1.19 2.79
CA VAL A 95 18.59 2.45 2.00
C VAL A 95 18.46 3.71 2.88
N SER A 96 17.79 3.62 4.03
CA SER A 96 17.63 4.78 4.93
C SER A 96 18.82 5.03 5.87
N ALA A 97 19.81 4.12 5.93
CA ALA A 97 20.88 4.15 6.92
C ALA A 97 22.21 4.71 6.43
N GLU A 98 22.33 5.10 5.16
CA GLU A 98 23.53 5.77 4.62
C GLU A 98 23.32 7.29 4.73
N PRO A 99 23.90 8.00 5.71
CA PRO A 99 23.89 9.44 5.68
C PRO A 99 24.63 9.92 4.42
N MET A 100 23.97 10.76 3.63
CA MET A 100 24.57 11.47 2.50
C MET A 100 25.70 12.37 3.03
N VAL A 101 26.94 11.88 2.96
CA VAL A 101 28.14 12.68 3.24
C VAL A 101 28.31 13.67 2.09
N ILE A 102 27.88 14.91 2.32
CA ILE A 102 28.14 16.03 1.41
C ILE A 102 29.59 16.49 1.66
N ASN A 103 30.55 15.93 0.94
CA ASN A 103 31.93 16.43 0.95
C ASN A 103 31.96 17.80 0.26
N HIS A 104 31.97 18.87 1.05
CA HIS A 104 32.25 20.21 0.55
C HIS A 104 33.76 20.33 0.28
N GLN A 105 34.19 19.94 -0.92
CA GLN A 105 35.51 20.28 -1.44
C GLN A 105 35.50 21.76 -1.82
N ILE A 106 35.95 22.62 -0.91
CA ILE A 106 36.32 24.00 -1.23
C ILE A 106 37.72 23.95 -1.87
N ALA A 107 37.75 23.75 -3.17
CA ALA A 107 38.90 24.09 -3.99
C ALA A 107 38.84 25.60 -4.24
N GLY A 108 39.56 26.36 -3.42
CA GLY A 108 39.79 27.79 -3.62
C GLY A 108 41.28 28.03 -3.81
N THR A 109 41.74 27.95 -5.06
CA THR A 109 43.00 28.53 -5.50
C THR A 109 42.83 30.04 -5.66
N SER A 110 43.68 30.82 -5.00
CA SER A 110 44.26 32.08 -5.48
C SER A 110 45.44 32.44 -4.56
#